data_AF-A9CTG6-F1
#
_entry.id   AF-A9CTG6-F1
#
_cell.length_a   1.000
_cell.length_b   1.000
_cell.length_c   1.000
_cell.angle_alpha   90.00
_cell.angle_beta   90.00
_cell.angle_gamma   90.00
#
_symmetry.space_group_name_H-M   'P 1'
#
loop_
_entity.id
_entity.type
_entity.pdbx_description
1 polymer ?
#
loop_
_entity_poly.entity_id
_entity_poly.type
_entity_poly.pdbx_seq_one_letter_code
_entity_poly.pdbx_strand_id
1 'polypeptide(L)'
;STSGSLNVECRVCGDKASGFHYGVHACEGCKGFFRRTIRMKLEYEKCERSCKIQKKNRNKCQYCRFQKCLSLGMSHNAIRFGRMPEAEKRKLVAGLTANEISCQNQQVADLKLFSKHIYNAYLKNFNMTKKKARGILTGKASSTPPFVIHDM
;
A
#
# COMPACT_ATOMS: atom_id res chain seq x y z
N SER A 1 -20.88 -10.98 -3.70
CA SER A 1 -20.36 -10.71 -2.35
C SER A 1 -18.85 -10.61 -2.37
N THR A 2 -18.30 -9.49 -2.87
CA THR A 2 -16.85 -9.26 -2.89
C THR A 2 -16.42 -8.73 -1.52
N SER A 3 -16.19 -9.63 -0.56
CA SER A 3 -15.44 -9.31 0.65
C SER A 3 -13.99 -9.06 0.25
N GLY A 4 -13.70 -7.85 -0.23
CA GLY A 4 -12.34 -7.35 -0.40
C GLY A 4 -11.62 -7.49 0.94
N SER A 5 -10.76 -8.50 1.03
CA SER A 5 -9.91 -8.75 2.18
C SER A 5 -8.95 -7.58 2.30
N LEU A 6 -9.30 -6.56 3.08
CA LEU A 6 -8.39 -5.50 3.49
C LEU A 6 -7.10 -6.17 3.99
N ASN A 7 -5.96 -5.86 3.35
CA ASN A 7 -4.67 -6.49 3.68
C ASN A 7 -4.11 -5.86 4.98
N VAL A 8 -4.80 -6.10 6.08
CA VAL A 8 -4.46 -5.57 7.40
C VAL A 8 -3.43 -6.49 8.05
N GLU A 9 -2.37 -5.89 8.60
CA GLU A 9 -1.32 -6.62 9.29
C GLU A 9 -1.57 -6.73 10.80
N CYS A 10 -1.10 -7.83 11.38
CA CYS A 10 -1.11 -8.07 12.80
C CYS A 10 -0.18 -7.08 13.51
N ARG A 11 -0.72 -6.24 14.38
CA ARG A 11 0.05 -5.21 15.10
C ARG A 11 1.13 -5.81 16.02
N VAL A 12 0.96 -7.07 16.44
CA VAL A 12 1.93 -7.76 17.31
C VAL A 12 3.14 -8.26 16.54
N CYS A 13 2.98 -8.91 15.38
CA CYS A 13 4.08 -9.61 14.70
C CYS A 13 4.24 -9.31 13.20
N GLY A 14 3.36 -8.50 12.60
CA GLY A 14 3.41 -8.16 11.18
C GLY A 14 2.97 -9.27 10.22
N ASP A 15 2.43 -10.39 10.74
CA ASP A 15 1.78 -11.41 9.89
C ASP A 15 0.39 -10.94 9.43
N LYS A 16 -0.21 -11.59 8.43
CA LYS A 16 -1.56 -11.23 7.97
C LYS A 16 -2.56 -11.30 9.13
N ALA A 17 -3.28 -10.21 9.41
CA ALA A 17 -4.32 -10.21 10.42
C ALA A 17 -5.53 -11.01 9.91
N SER A 18 -6.14 -11.79 10.80
CA SER A 18 -7.38 -12.50 10.51
C SER A 18 -8.62 -11.70 10.91
N GLY A 19 -8.43 -10.61 11.65
CA GLY A 19 -9.51 -9.75 12.13
C GLY A 19 -9.10 -8.90 13.31
N PHE A 20 -10.11 -8.38 14.02
CA PHE A 20 -9.94 -7.58 15.22
C PHE A 20 -10.21 -8.44 16.46
N HIS A 21 -9.15 -8.85 17.14
CA HIS A 21 -9.21 -9.80 18.25
C HIS A 21 -8.75 -9.10 19.53
N TYR A 22 -9.55 -9.19 20.58
CA TYR A 22 -9.24 -8.62 21.89
C TYR A 22 -8.92 -7.11 21.84
N GLY A 23 -9.51 -6.36 20.91
CA GLY A 23 -9.29 -4.91 20.77
C GLY A 23 -8.16 -4.51 19.81
N VAL A 24 -7.53 -5.46 19.09
CA VAL A 24 -6.42 -5.14 18.18
C VAL A 24 -6.49 -6.00 16.90
N HIS A 25 -6.05 -5.45 15.77
CA HIS A 25 -5.79 -6.27 14.58
C HIS A 25 -4.69 -7.30 14.83
N ALA A 26 -5.06 -8.57 14.82
CA ALA A 26 -4.16 -9.66 15.16
C ALA A 26 -4.30 -10.84 14.18
N CYS A 27 -3.23 -11.60 14.03
CA CYS A 27 -3.25 -12.89 13.34
C CYS A 27 -3.73 -14.01 14.27
N GLU A 28 -4.13 -15.14 13.71
CA GLU A 28 -4.57 -16.32 14.49
C GLU A 28 -3.51 -16.78 15.51
N GLY A 29 -2.23 -16.68 15.15
CA GLY A 29 -1.14 -17.05 16.06
C GLY A 29 -1.04 -16.17 17.30
N CYS A 30 -1.25 -14.85 17.18
CA CYS A 30 -1.19 -13.93 18.33
C CYS A 30 -2.50 -13.93 19.13
N LYS A 31 -3.64 -14.06 18.45
CA LYS A 31 -4.95 -14.30 19.06
C LYS A 31 -4.94 -15.55 19.96
N GLY A 32 -4.46 -16.67 19.42
CA GLY A 32 -4.39 -17.94 20.14
C GLY A 32 -3.41 -17.90 21.30
N PHE A 33 -2.24 -17.28 21.11
CA PHE A 33 -1.26 -17.06 22.16
C PHE A 33 -1.85 -16.26 23.32
N PHE A 34 -2.40 -15.07 23.05
CA PHE A 34 -3.00 -14.22 24.08
C PHE A 34 -4.12 -14.94 24.85
N ARG A 35 -5.04 -15.58 24.14
CA ARG A 35 -6.12 -16.38 24.74
C ARG A 35 -5.59 -17.45 25.69
N ARG A 36 -4.54 -18.17 25.27
CA ARG A 36 -3.93 -19.25 26.06
C ARG A 36 -3.29 -18.69 27.33
N THR A 37 -2.49 -17.63 27.21
CA THR A 37 -1.83 -16.98 28.34
C THR A 37 -2.84 -16.54 29.39
N ILE A 38 -3.94 -15.88 28.99
CA ILE A 38 -4.98 -15.43 29.92
C ILE A 38 -5.76 -16.61 30.53
N ARG A 39 -6.25 -17.56 29.71
CA ARG A 39 -7.09 -18.67 30.19
C ARG A 39 -6.35 -19.60 31.15
N MET A 40 -5.08 -19.87 30.86
CA MET A 40 -4.24 -20.74 31.68
C MET A 40 -3.44 -19.96 32.75
N LYS A 41 -3.61 -18.64 32.85
CA LYS A 41 -2.86 -17.76 33.75
C LYS A 41 -1.35 -18.01 33.69
N LEU A 42 -0.81 -18.09 32.47
CA LEU A 42 0.62 -18.36 32.28
C LEU A 42 1.45 -17.13 32.61
N GLU A 43 2.45 -17.32 33.45
CA GLU A 43 3.46 -16.33 33.76
C GLU A 43 4.74 -16.68 33.00
N TYR A 44 5.38 -15.68 32.41
CA TYR A 44 6.62 -15.84 31.65
C TYR A 44 7.75 -15.12 32.37
N GLU A 45 8.93 -15.73 32.39
CA GLU A 45 10.13 -15.10 32.95
C GLU A 45 10.41 -13.76 32.29
N LYS A 46 10.69 -12.76 33.12
CA LYS A 46 10.95 -11.40 32.67
C LYS A 46 12.17 -11.38 31.75
N CYS A 47 12.01 -10.81 30.56
CA CYS A 47 13.10 -10.58 29.63
C CYS A 47 13.44 -9.08 29.58
N GLU A 48 14.70 -8.75 29.86
CA GLU A 48 15.19 -7.38 29.88
C GLU A 48 15.56 -6.85 28.48
N ARG A 49 15.81 -7.75 27.53
CA ARG A 49 16.29 -7.44 26.17
C ARG A 49 15.26 -6.76 25.27
N SER A 50 14.01 -6.58 25.72
CA SER A 50 12.93 -5.92 24.97
C SER A 50 12.82 -6.42 23.51
N CYS A 51 12.69 -7.74 23.34
CA CYS A 51 12.82 -8.39 22.03
C CYS A 51 11.82 -7.86 20.99
N LYS A 52 12.31 -7.53 19.79
CA LYS A 52 11.47 -7.15 18.64
C LYS A 52 10.70 -8.37 18.11
N ILE A 53 9.37 -8.28 18.16
CA ILE A 53 8.46 -9.35 17.72
C ILE A 53 8.10 -9.18 16.23
N GLN A 54 8.45 -10.19 15.44
CA GLN A 54 8.19 -10.33 14.00
C GLN A 54 7.67 -11.75 13.68
N LYS A 55 7.06 -11.95 12.51
CA LYS A 55 6.51 -13.25 12.07
C LYS A 55 7.46 -14.42 12.29
N LYS A 56 8.73 -14.26 11.90
CA LYS A 56 9.78 -15.29 11.99
C LYS A 56 10.25 -15.62 13.41
N ASN A 57 10.22 -14.66 14.33
CA ASN A 57 10.80 -14.81 15.67
C ASN A 57 9.77 -14.71 16.82
N ARG A 58 8.47 -14.59 16.51
CA ARG A 58 7.40 -14.40 17.51
C ARG A 58 7.31 -15.50 18.56
N ASN A 59 7.89 -16.68 18.33
CA ASN A 59 7.91 -17.78 19.28
C ASN A 59 9.18 -17.82 20.16
N LYS A 60 10.17 -16.95 19.92
CA LYS A 60 11.47 -16.98 20.62
C LYS A 60 11.43 -16.41 22.04
N CYS A 61 10.60 -15.40 22.30
CA CYS A 61 10.45 -14.80 23.63
C CYS A 61 8.96 -14.60 23.95
N GLN A 62 8.43 -15.45 24.83
CA GLN A 62 7.02 -15.41 25.23
C GLN A 62 6.69 -14.17 26.04
N TYR A 63 7.57 -13.79 26.99
CA TYR A 63 7.41 -12.57 27.79
C TYR A 63 7.27 -11.32 26.91
N CYS A 64 8.24 -11.04 26.03
CA CYS A 64 8.19 -9.85 25.18
C CYS A 64 7.00 -9.88 24.21
N ARG A 65 6.60 -11.06 23.73
CA ARG A 65 5.40 -11.22 22.91
C ARG A 65 4.15 -10.85 23.68
N PHE A 66 3.99 -11.35 24.90
CA PHE A 66 2.81 -11.08 25.73
C PHE A 66 2.77 -9.62 26.17
N GLN A 67 3.90 -9.07 26.60
CA GLN A 67 4.01 -7.64 26.91
C GLN A 67 3.66 -6.76 25.71
N LYS A 68 4.07 -7.13 24.50
CA LYS A 68 3.66 -6.41 23.28
C LYS A 68 2.16 -6.54 23.00
N CYS A 69 1.54 -7.69 23.28
CA CYS A 69 0.08 -7.80 23.18
C CYS A 69 -0.62 -6.80 24.12
N LEU A 70 -0.18 -6.75 25.38
CA LEU A 70 -0.75 -5.85 26.39
C LEU A 70 -0.53 -4.37 26.04
N SER A 71 0.68 -4.00 25.62
CA SER A 71 1.01 -2.61 25.27
C SER A 71 0.24 -2.08 24.06
N LEU A 72 -0.17 -2.97 23.16
CA LEU A 72 -1.03 -2.64 22.02
C LEU A 72 -2.52 -2.57 22.39
N GLY A 73 -2.88 -2.87 23.64
CA GLY A 73 -4.26 -2.84 24.12
C GLY A 73 -5.03 -4.15 23.99
N MET A 74 -4.35 -5.29 23.78
CA MET A 74 -5.05 -6.57 23.82
C MET A 74 -5.61 -6.83 25.22
N SER A 75 -6.93 -6.97 25.33
CA SER A 75 -7.62 -7.14 26.60
C SER A 75 -8.73 -8.18 26.52
N HIS A 76 -8.87 -8.98 27.58
CA HIS A 76 -10.00 -9.91 27.73
C HIS A 76 -11.35 -9.17 27.75
N ASN A 77 -11.40 -7.96 28.31
CA ASN A 77 -12.65 -7.20 28.40
C ASN A 77 -13.06 -6.62 27.04
N ALA A 78 -12.12 -6.48 26.11
CA ALA A 78 -12.37 -5.98 24.76
C ALA A 78 -13.03 -7.02 23.82
N ILE A 79 -13.33 -8.24 24.31
CA ILE A 79 -14.03 -9.28 23.52
C ILE A 79 -15.43 -8.82 23.08
N ARG A 80 -16.11 -7.95 23.86
CA ARG A 80 -17.40 -7.36 23.46
C ARG A 80 -17.33 -6.64 22.11
N PHE A 81 -16.14 -6.17 21.72
CA PHE A 81 -15.85 -5.53 20.44
C PHE A 81 -15.22 -6.48 19.41
N GLY A 82 -15.36 -7.80 19.57
CA GLY A 82 -14.78 -8.81 18.66
C GLY A 82 -15.23 -8.70 17.19
N ARG A 83 -16.21 -7.84 16.91
CA ARG A 83 -16.46 -7.26 15.58
C ARG A 83 -16.04 -5.80 15.65
N MET A 84 -15.18 -5.36 14.73
CA MET A 84 -14.83 -3.94 14.63
C MET A 84 -16.11 -3.10 14.56
N PRO A 85 -16.22 -2.02 15.34
CA PRO A 85 -17.31 -1.07 15.19
C PRO A 85 -17.39 -0.60 13.73
N GLU A 86 -18.61 -0.53 13.18
CA GLU A 86 -18.80 -0.16 11.76
C GLU A 86 -18.23 1.23 11.47
N ALA A 87 -18.24 2.14 12.44
CA ALA A 87 -17.60 3.45 12.36
C ALA A 87 -16.07 3.35 12.12
N GLU A 88 -15.40 2.43 12.80
CA GLU A 88 -13.94 2.25 12.69
C GLU A 88 -13.57 1.53 11.39
N LYS A 89 -14.40 0.57 10.98
CA LYS A 89 -14.33 -0.04 9.65
C LYS A 89 -14.49 1.01 8.54
N ARG A 90 -15.46 1.94 8.66
CA ARG A 90 -15.64 3.05 7.71
C ARG A 90 -14.41 3.97 7.64
N LYS A 91 -13.79 4.28 8.79
CA LYS A 91 -12.54 5.08 8.83
C LYS A 91 -11.38 4.38 8.10
N LEU A 92 -11.22 3.07 8.31
CA LEU A 92 -10.21 2.28 7.60
C LEU A 92 -10.43 2.27 6.08
N VAL A 93 -11.68 2.08 5.65
CA VAL A 93 -12.04 2.12 4.23
C VAL A 93 -11.79 3.51 3.64
N ALA A 94 -12.17 4.58 4.35
CA ALA A 94 -11.94 5.96 3.91
C ALA A 94 -10.44 6.31 3.78
N GLY A 95 -9.59 5.78 4.66
CA GLY A 95 -8.14 5.97 4.55
C GLY A 95 -7.53 5.28 3.32
N LEU A 96 -8.06 4.12 2.93
CA LEU A 96 -7.61 3.39 1.74
C LEU A 96 -8.07 4.08 0.46
N THR A 97 -9.32 4.53 0.39
CA THR A 97 -9.82 5.27 -0.77
C THR A 97 -9.08 6.59 -0.96
N ALA A 98 -8.74 7.30 0.13
CA ALA A 98 -7.92 8.51 0.06
C ALA A 98 -6.53 8.22 -0.53
N ASN A 99 -5.88 7.13 -0.12
CA ASN A 99 -4.59 6.71 -0.69
C ASN A 99 -4.71 6.31 -2.18
N GLU A 100 -5.76 5.58 -2.55
CA GLU A 100 -6.02 5.20 -3.95
C GLU A 100 -6.26 6.45 -4.84
N ILE A 101 -7.05 7.42 -4.35
CA ILE A 101 -7.29 8.69 -5.04
C ILE A 101 -6.00 9.50 -5.17
N SER A 102 -5.13 9.50 -4.15
CA SER A 102 -3.84 10.19 -4.22
C SER A 102 -2.90 9.58 -5.27
N CYS A 103 -2.83 8.26 -5.36
CA CYS A 103 -2.03 7.54 -6.35
C CYS A 103 -2.57 7.74 -7.78
N GLN A 104 -3.90 7.67 -7.97
CA GLN A 104 -4.52 7.94 -9.27
C GLN A 104 -4.32 9.39 -9.71
N ASN A 105 -4.45 10.36 -8.81
CA ASN A 105 -4.17 11.76 -9.13
C ASN A 105 -2.71 11.99 -9.53
N GLN A 106 -1.77 11.31 -8.87
CA GLN A 106 -0.35 11.36 -9.22
C GLN A 106 -0.09 10.80 -10.63
N GLN A 107 -0.65 9.63 -10.95
CA GLN A 107 -0.53 9.01 -12.28
C GLN A 107 -1.14 9.88 -13.39
N VAL A 108 -2.30 10.50 -13.12
CA VAL A 108 -2.96 11.42 -14.07
C VAL A 108 -2.16 12.71 -14.25
N ALA A 109 -1.53 13.23 -13.19
CA ALA A 109 -0.65 14.39 -13.28
C ALA A 109 0.61 14.09 -14.12
N ASP A 110 1.23 12.93 -13.91
CA ASP A 110 2.40 12.49 -14.66
C ASP A 110 2.08 12.30 -16.16
N LEU A 111 0.92 11.72 -16.49
CA LEU A 111 0.49 11.56 -17.88
C LEU A 111 0.25 12.92 -18.57
N LYS A 112 -0.34 13.89 -17.87
CA LYS A 112 -0.54 15.26 -18.39
C LYS A 112 0.79 15.98 -18.63
N LEU A 113 1.75 15.82 -17.72
CA LEU A 113 3.10 16.38 -17.87
C LEU A 113 3.82 15.78 -19.08
N PHE A 114 3.74 14.47 -19.24
CA PHE A 114 4.33 13.77 -20.39
C PHE A 114 3.70 14.22 -21.72
N SER A 115 2.37 14.29 -21.78
CA SER A 115 1.63 14.78 -22.97
C SER A 115 2.05 16.21 -23.35
N LYS A 116 2.16 17.10 -22.35
CA LYS A 116 2.63 18.48 -22.55
C LYS A 116 4.06 18.52 -23.10
N HIS A 117 4.94 17.64 -22.60
CA HIS A 117 6.32 17.55 -23.07
C HIS A 117 6.39 17.12 -24.53
N ILE A 118 5.63 16.07 -24.92
CA ILE A 118 5.55 15.62 -26.31
C ILE A 118 5.03 16.74 -27.22
N TYR A 119 3.95 17.43 -26.82
CA TYR A 119 3.38 18.51 -27.62
C TYR A 119 4.37 19.67 -27.82
N ASN A 120 5.11 20.04 -26.77
CA ASN A 120 6.14 21.07 -26.87
C ASN A 120 7.31 20.64 -27.77
N ALA A 121 7.72 19.38 -27.70
CA ALA A 121 8.74 18.83 -28.59
C ALA A 121 8.27 18.81 -30.06
N TYR A 122 7.01 18.46 -30.30
CA TYR A 122 6.37 18.55 -31.60
C TYR A 122 6.42 19.99 -32.14
N LEU A 123 5.99 20.98 -31.37
CA LEU A 123 6.03 22.38 -31.83
C LEU A 123 7.46 22.88 -32.09
N LYS A 124 8.43 22.51 -31.25
CA LYS A 124 9.83 22.93 -31.40
C LYS A 124 10.48 22.33 -32.65
N ASN A 125 10.26 21.04 -32.89
CA ASN A 125 10.95 20.30 -33.95
C ASN A 125 10.17 20.27 -35.28
N PHE A 126 8.84 20.42 -35.21
CA PHE A 126 7.92 20.37 -36.35
C PHE A 126 7.34 21.76 -36.65
N ASN A 127 8.19 22.76 -36.84
CA ASN A 127 7.77 24.04 -37.43
C ASN A 127 7.51 23.89 -38.94
N MET A 128 6.36 23.29 -39.27
CA MET A 128 5.86 23.09 -40.64
C MET A 128 5.02 24.27 -41.10
N THR A 129 5.68 25.30 -41.63
CA THR A 129 4.99 26.41 -42.30
C THR A 129 4.44 25.99 -43.66
N LYS A 130 3.37 26.64 -44.12
CA LYS A 130 2.73 26.39 -45.44
C LYS A 130 3.74 26.42 -46.61
N LYS A 131 4.78 27.25 -46.50
CA LYS A 131 5.91 27.33 -47.44
C LYS A 131 6.81 26.08 -47.39
N LYS A 132 7.09 25.57 -46.19
CA LYS A 132 7.91 24.37 -45.95
C LYS A 132 7.17 23.09 -46.38
N ALA A 133 5.86 22.99 -46.08
CA ALA A 133 4.99 21.92 -46.57
C ALA A 133 4.87 21.90 -48.10
N ARG A 134 4.67 23.07 -48.73
CA ARG A 134 4.70 23.21 -50.19
C ARG A 134 6.07 22.84 -50.78
N GLY A 135 7.17 23.19 -50.12
CA GLY A 135 8.52 22.80 -50.53
C GLY A 135 8.73 21.28 -50.57
N ILE A 136 8.20 20.54 -49.59
CA ILE A 136 8.25 19.07 -49.54
C ILE A 136 7.36 18.47 -50.64
N LEU A 137 6.10 18.92 -50.76
CA LEU A 137 5.14 18.39 -51.75
C LEU A 137 5.52 18.69 -53.20
N THR A 138 6.30 19.74 -53.44
CA THR A 138 6.78 20.12 -54.78
C THR A 138 8.23 19.67 -55.05
N GLY A 139 8.83 18.88 -54.16
CA GLY A 139 10.17 18.29 -54.34
C GLY A 139 11.33 19.27 -54.28
N LYS A 140 11.15 20.46 -53.68
CA LYS A 140 12.16 21.55 -53.64
C LYS A 140 12.93 21.65 -52.31
N ALA A 141 12.86 20.64 -51.45
CA ALA A 141 13.56 20.65 -50.16
C ALA A 141 15.07 20.33 -50.33
N SER A 142 15.93 21.18 -49.76
CA SER A 142 17.39 21.03 -49.73
C SER A 142 17.82 19.74 -48.99
N SER A 143 18.20 18.73 -49.77
CA SER A 143 19.21 17.68 -49.52
C SER A 143 19.26 16.88 -48.20
N THR A 144 18.28 16.94 -47.30
CA THR A 144 18.15 15.93 -46.23
C THR A 144 16.68 15.56 -46.02
N PRO A 145 16.25 14.34 -46.41
CA PRO A 145 14.90 13.89 -46.13
C PRO A 145 14.78 13.73 -44.62
N PRO A 146 13.75 14.30 -43.98
CA PRO A 146 13.77 14.39 -42.52
C PRO A 146 13.59 13.02 -41.85
N PHE A 147 13.00 12.02 -42.51
CA PHE A 147 12.89 10.65 -41.99
C PHE A 147 12.53 9.68 -43.13
N VAL A 148 13.30 8.60 -43.28
CA VAL A 148 12.91 7.43 -44.09
C VAL A 148 12.24 6.45 -43.12
N ILE A 149 10.94 6.22 -43.29
CA ILE A 149 10.25 5.13 -42.59
C ILE A 149 10.54 3.87 -43.40
N HIS A 150 11.38 3.00 -42.87
CA HIS A 150 11.47 1.63 -43.36
C HIS A 150 10.24 0.90 -42.82
N ASP A 151 9.31 0.52 -43.70
CA ASP A 151 8.31 -0.50 -43.37
C ASP A 151 9.04 -1.80 -43.00
N MET A 152 8.53 -2.49 -41.97
CA MET A 152 8.96 -3.85 -41.61
C MET A 152 8.55 -4.87 -42.67
#